data_AF-A0A326RMQ4-F1
#
_entry.id   AF-A0A326RMQ4-F1
#
_cell.length_a   1.000
_cell.length_b   1.000
_cell.length_c   1.000
_cell.angle_alpha   90.00
_cell.angle_beta   90.00
_cell.angle_gamma   90.00
#
_symmetry.space_group_name_H-M   'P 1'
#
loop_
_entity.id
_entity.type
_entity.pdbx_description
1 polymer ?
#
loop_
_entity_poly.entity_id
_entity_poly.type
_entity_poly.pdbx_seq_one_letter_code
_entity_poly.pdbx_strand_id
1 'polypeptide(L)'
;MWKLVILYIFLNVFNTDSPIIIIIDDCKNWREVKLNPNSEKYAIIKDIPIFHTVSLSHNWLNDENQLLRKTLSLVEIKKFSSFYSSELGPNNWNKLLEYSKTRKIFILKPIDFCSQKRFLFNTKFELLEVNIHLGGDE
;
A
#
# COMPACT_ATOMS: atom_id res chain seq x y z
N MET A 1 -3.17 42.28 -15.47
CA MET A 1 -2.45 41.47 -14.45
C MET A 1 -3.23 40.22 -14.02
N TRP A 2 -4.00 39.59 -14.91
CA TRP A 2 -4.85 38.42 -14.60
C TRP A 2 -4.24 37.07 -15.04
N LYS A 3 -3.26 37.10 -15.96
CA LYS A 3 -2.60 35.91 -16.50
C LYS A 3 -1.75 35.13 -15.49
N LEU A 4 -1.34 35.75 -14.38
CA LEU A 4 -0.59 35.09 -13.30
C LEU A 4 -1.47 34.29 -12.33
N VAL A 5 -2.75 34.70 -12.16
CA VAL A 5 -3.68 34.02 -11.25
C VAL A 5 -4.10 32.66 -11.79
N ILE A 6 -4.26 32.56 -13.13
CA ILE A 6 -4.62 31.29 -13.79
C ILE A 6 -3.49 30.26 -13.65
N LEU A 7 -2.23 30.67 -13.70
CA LEU A 7 -1.08 29.76 -13.52
C LEU A 7 -1.03 29.16 -12.10
N TYR A 8 -1.42 29.95 -11.08
CA TYR A 8 -1.44 29.51 -9.68
C TYR A 8 -2.60 28.55 -9.36
N ILE A 9 -3.72 28.69 -10.06
CA ILE A 9 -4.87 27.78 -9.95
C ILE A 9 -4.54 26.44 -10.62
N PHE A 10 -3.83 26.42 -11.75
CA PHE A 10 -3.37 25.17 -12.37
C PHE A 10 -2.28 24.44 -11.58
N LEU A 11 -1.44 25.16 -10.80
CA LEU A 11 -0.42 24.55 -9.95
C LEU A 11 -0.98 23.89 -8.68
N ASN A 12 -2.16 24.32 -8.18
CA ASN A 12 -2.79 23.75 -6.99
C ASN A 12 -3.83 22.65 -7.27
N VAL A 13 -4.17 22.41 -8.55
CA VAL A 13 -5.07 21.30 -8.93
C VAL A 13 -4.32 19.96 -9.03
N PHE A 14 -2.98 19.98 -9.00
CA PHE A 14 -2.20 18.75 -8.98
C PHE A 14 -1.78 18.38 -7.55
N ASN A 15 -2.37 17.27 -7.10
CA ASN A 15 -1.72 16.19 -6.33
C ASN A 15 -2.21 15.93 -4.89
N THR A 16 -3.52 15.94 -4.65
CA THR A 16 -4.10 15.39 -3.40
C THR A 16 -4.31 13.87 -3.42
N ASP A 17 -4.19 13.20 -4.58
CA ASP A 17 -4.52 11.76 -4.71
C ASP A 17 -3.29 10.85 -4.95
N SER A 18 -2.09 11.33 -4.65
CA SER A 18 -0.89 10.48 -4.79
C SER A 18 -1.01 9.27 -3.85
N PRO A 19 -0.93 8.02 -4.35
CA PRO A 19 -1.06 6.84 -3.50
C PRO A 19 0.09 6.73 -2.49
N ILE A 20 -0.15 6.00 -1.42
CA ILE A 20 0.89 5.54 -0.49
C ILE A 20 1.30 4.13 -0.90
N ILE A 21 2.59 3.85 -0.93
CA ILE A 21 3.11 2.51 -1.23
C ILE A 21 3.77 1.93 0.01
N ILE A 22 3.34 0.77 0.46
CA ILE A 22 4.01 0.02 1.51
C ILE A 22 4.83 -1.09 0.85
N ILE A 23 6.14 -1.05 1.04
CA ILE A 23 7.06 -2.09 0.59
C ILE A 23 7.16 -3.12 1.71
N ILE A 24 6.65 -4.32 1.47
CA ILE A 24 6.69 -5.41 2.44
C ILE A 24 8.05 -6.10 2.35
N ASP A 25 9.03 -5.55 3.05
CA ASP A 25 10.43 -5.98 3.07
C ASP A 25 10.78 -6.93 4.22
N ASP A 26 9.90 -7.06 5.21
CA ASP A 26 10.05 -8.01 6.32
C ASP A 26 9.61 -9.42 5.89
N CYS A 27 10.47 -10.07 5.11
CA CYS A 27 10.16 -11.31 4.39
C CYS A 27 9.73 -12.51 5.25
N LYS A 28 9.92 -12.45 6.59
CA LYS A 28 9.69 -13.59 7.49
C LYS A 28 8.47 -13.41 8.39
N ASN A 29 8.14 -12.18 8.73
CA ASN A 29 7.10 -11.91 9.73
C ASN A 29 5.72 -11.66 9.11
N TRP A 30 5.62 -11.53 7.79
CA TRP A 30 4.36 -11.42 7.07
C TRP A 30 3.90 -12.78 6.55
N ARG A 31 2.64 -13.12 6.79
CA ARG A 31 1.96 -14.33 6.31
C ARG A 31 0.81 -13.97 5.40
N GLU A 32 0.74 -14.60 4.22
CA GLU A 32 -0.38 -14.45 3.31
C GLU A 32 -1.51 -15.43 3.70
N VAL A 33 -2.73 -14.92 3.79
CA VAL A 33 -3.93 -15.68 4.09
C VAL A 33 -4.91 -15.49 2.95
N LYS A 34 -5.27 -16.60 2.29
CA LYS A 34 -6.34 -16.59 1.28
C LYS A 34 -7.68 -16.49 2.01
N LEU A 35 -8.51 -15.52 1.62
CA LEU A 35 -9.84 -15.34 2.22
C LEU A 35 -10.87 -16.28 1.61
N ASN A 36 -10.68 -16.67 0.36
CA ASN A 36 -11.43 -17.75 -0.30
C ASN A 36 -10.52 -18.46 -1.32
N PRO A 37 -10.41 -19.80 -1.32
CA PRO A 37 -9.52 -20.57 -2.18
C PRO A 37 -9.64 -20.28 -3.69
N ASN A 38 -10.85 -19.93 -4.15
CA ASN A 38 -11.17 -19.69 -5.55
C ASN A 38 -11.30 -18.21 -5.90
N SER A 39 -10.82 -17.31 -5.03
CA SER A 39 -10.91 -15.86 -5.24
C SER A 39 -9.53 -15.22 -5.28
N GLU A 40 -9.44 -14.07 -5.92
CA GLU A 40 -8.26 -13.20 -5.83
C GLU A 40 -8.17 -12.43 -4.50
N LYS A 41 -9.10 -12.68 -3.56
CA LYS A 41 -9.18 -11.99 -2.28
C LYS A 41 -8.21 -12.62 -1.30
N TYR A 42 -7.30 -11.81 -0.77
CA TYR A 42 -6.31 -12.25 0.20
C TYR A 42 -6.03 -11.15 1.23
N ALA A 43 -5.40 -11.53 2.33
CA ALA A 43 -4.81 -10.62 3.29
C ALA A 43 -3.34 -10.99 3.52
N ILE A 44 -2.50 -10.01 3.80
CA ILE A 44 -1.17 -10.23 4.36
C ILE A 44 -1.18 -9.69 5.78
N ILE A 45 -0.77 -10.55 6.70
CA ILE A 45 -0.96 -10.35 8.13
C ILE A 45 0.41 -10.39 8.81
N LYS A 46 0.64 -9.52 9.79
CA LYS A 46 1.82 -9.53 10.65
C LYS A 46 1.40 -9.30 12.09
N ASP A 47 1.93 -10.12 12.99
CA ASP A 47 1.72 -9.91 14.41
C ASP A 47 2.65 -8.80 14.92
N ILE A 48 2.10 -7.87 15.72
CA ILE A 48 2.85 -6.78 16.32
C ILE A 48 2.50 -6.60 17.80
N PRO A 49 3.47 -6.30 18.68
CA PRO A 49 3.27 -6.36 20.12
C PRO A 49 2.12 -5.50 20.69
N ILE A 50 1.82 -4.35 20.08
CA ILE A 50 0.82 -3.38 20.61
C ILE A 50 -0.58 -3.65 20.08
N PHE A 51 -0.72 -3.89 18.78
CA PHE A 51 -2.02 -4.09 18.16
C PHE A 51 -2.39 -5.55 18.03
N HIS A 52 -1.60 -6.48 18.60
CA HIS A 52 -1.63 -7.92 18.33
C HIS A 52 -1.40 -8.29 16.85
N THR A 53 -2.15 -7.71 15.92
CA THR A 53 -2.08 -8.02 14.50
C THR A 53 -2.35 -6.80 13.60
N VAL A 54 -1.59 -6.66 12.51
CA VAL A 54 -1.90 -5.80 11.35
C VAL A 54 -2.29 -6.68 10.19
N SER A 55 -3.38 -6.32 9.51
CA SER A 55 -3.85 -6.98 8.30
C SER A 55 -3.97 -5.98 7.16
N LEU A 56 -3.35 -6.31 6.03
CA LEU A 56 -3.43 -5.60 4.76
C LEU A 56 -4.25 -6.46 3.80
N SER A 57 -5.51 -6.11 3.57
CA SER A 57 -6.44 -6.95 2.81
C SER A 57 -6.74 -6.38 1.43
N HIS A 58 -6.48 -7.18 0.40
CA HIS A 58 -6.98 -6.95 -0.95
C HIS A 58 -8.33 -7.67 -1.08
N ASN A 59 -9.38 -7.05 -0.53
CA ASN A 59 -10.72 -7.62 -0.48
C ASN A 59 -11.78 -6.54 -0.72
N TRP A 60 -12.91 -6.94 -1.31
CA TRP A 60 -14.06 -6.11 -1.63
C TRP A 60 -15.36 -6.88 -1.39
N LEU A 61 -16.45 -6.15 -1.12
CA LEU A 61 -17.76 -6.76 -0.88
C LEU A 61 -18.43 -7.23 -2.18
N ASN A 62 -18.36 -6.42 -3.24
CA ASN A 62 -18.94 -6.67 -4.56
C ASN A 62 -18.00 -6.13 -5.67
N ASP A 63 -18.15 -6.62 -6.90
CA ASP A 63 -17.19 -6.36 -7.98
C ASP A 63 -17.08 -4.88 -8.37
N GLU A 64 -18.12 -4.09 -8.12
CA GLU A 64 -18.10 -2.64 -8.30
C GLU A 64 -17.09 -1.92 -7.40
N ASN A 65 -16.75 -2.53 -6.26
CA ASN A 65 -15.78 -2.02 -5.29
C ASN A 65 -14.43 -2.74 -5.37
N GLN A 66 -14.13 -3.40 -6.50
CA GLN A 66 -12.87 -4.09 -6.68
C GLN A 66 -11.69 -3.15 -6.46
N LEU A 67 -10.78 -3.55 -5.57
CA LEU A 67 -9.57 -2.80 -5.27
C LEU A 67 -8.63 -2.81 -6.48
N LEU A 68 -7.98 -1.69 -6.74
CA LEU A 68 -7.18 -1.49 -7.93
C LEU A 68 -5.86 -2.27 -7.88
N ARG A 69 -5.31 -2.47 -9.08
CA ARG A 69 -3.95 -2.97 -9.29
C ARG A 69 -3.14 -1.96 -10.10
N LYS A 70 -1.85 -1.86 -9.82
CA LYS A 70 -0.92 -1.03 -10.57
C LYS A 70 0.34 -1.82 -10.88
N THR A 71 0.98 -1.53 -12.00
CA THR A 71 2.26 -2.15 -12.36
C THR A 71 3.32 -1.07 -12.44
N LEU A 72 4.32 -1.11 -11.55
CA LEU A 72 5.37 -0.10 -11.44
C LEU A 72 6.75 -0.74 -11.30
N SER A 73 7.79 -0.09 -11.81
CA SER A 73 9.18 -0.41 -11.48
C SER A 73 9.57 0.14 -10.10
N LEU A 74 10.66 -0.37 -9.51
CA LEU A 74 11.18 0.15 -8.23
C LEU A 74 11.56 1.64 -8.30
N VAL A 75 12.03 2.12 -9.46
CA VAL A 75 12.35 3.54 -9.67
C VAL A 75 11.09 4.40 -9.64
N GLU A 76 9.99 3.91 -10.21
CA GLU A 76 8.70 4.59 -10.16
C GLU A 76 8.09 4.55 -8.75
N ILE A 77 8.19 3.42 -8.05
CA ILE A 77 7.73 3.27 -6.65
C ILE A 77 8.36 4.34 -5.76
N LYS A 78 9.68 4.58 -5.91
CA LYS A 78 10.42 5.59 -5.14
C LYS A 78 9.97 7.04 -5.38
N LYS A 79 9.19 7.31 -6.44
CA LYS A 79 8.62 8.65 -6.69
C LYS A 79 7.37 8.92 -5.84
N PHE A 80 6.78 7.90 -5.23
CA PHE A 80 5.63 8.01 -4.34
C PHE A 80 6.07 8.07 -2.87
N SER A 81 5.14 8.52 -2.02
CA SER A 81 5.30 8.36 -0.58
C SER A 81 5.29 6.87 -0.26
N SER A 82 6.46 6.35 0.08
CA SER A 82 6.69 4.92 0.30
C SER A 82 7.24 4.65 1.70
N PHE A 83 6.82 3.53 2.28
CA PHE A 83 7.24 3.08 3.60
C PHE A 83 7.71 1.63 3.54
N TYR A 84 8.82 1.31 4.18
CA TYR A 84 9.26 -0.06 4.38
C TYR A 84 8.58 -0.65 5.61
N SER A 85 8.02 -1.85 5.47
CA SER A 85 7.27 -2.50 6.54
C SER A 85 8.09 -2.79 7.81
N SER A 86 9.41 -2.95 7.67
CA SER A 86 10.32 -3.11 8.81
C SER A 86 10.51 -1.83 9.63
N GLU A 87 10.27 -0.66 9.02
CA GLU A 87 10.43 0.66 9.65
C GLU A 87 9.13 1.18 10.28
N LEU A 88 8.01 0.48 10.06
CA LEU A 88 6.70 0.89 10.57
C LEU A 88 6.52 0.46 12.02
N GLY A 89 6.64 1.43 12.92
CA GLY A 89 6.23 1.30 14.31
C GLY A 89 4.72 1.48 14.53
N PRO A 90 4.24 1.25 15.76
CA PRO A 90 2.82 1.33 16.09
C PRO A 90 2.16 2.66 15.70
N ASN A 91 2.82 3.78 15.98
CA ASN A 91 2.32 5.12 15.63
C ASN A 91 2.22 5.34 14.11
N ASN A 92 3.07 4.67 13.32
CA ASN A 92 3.03 4.78 11.87
C ASN A 92 1.80 4.07 11.31
N TRP A 93 1.40 2.93 11.89
CA TRP A 93 0.20 2.20 11.49
C TRP A 93 -1.08 3.01 11.72
N ASN A 94 -1.19 3.69 12.86
CA ASN A 94 -2.29 4.63 13.11
C ASN A 94 -2.36 5.75 12.08
N LYS A 95 -1.21 6.35 11.74
CA LYS A 95 -1.16 7.39 10.69
C LYS A 95 -1.55 6.85 9.32
N LEU A 96 -1.13 5.63 8.97
CA LEU A 96 -1.52 4.99 7.71
C LEU A 96 -3.03 4.72 7.66
N LEU A 97 -3.65 4.33 8.78
CA LEU A 97 -5.10 4.18 8.88
C LEU A 97 -5.84 5.52 8.74
N GLU A 98 -5.26 6.62 9.22
CA GLU A 98 -5.79 7.96 8.97
C GLU A 98 -5.67 8.34 7.49
N TYR A 99 -4.50 8.09 6.88
CA TYR A 99 -4.27 8.39 5.47
C TYR A 99 -5.14 7.56 4.53
N SER A 100 -5.49 6.32 4.88
CA SER A 100 -6.35 5.47 4.06
C SER A 100 -7.77 6.03 3.87
N LYS A 101 -8.18 7.04 4.65
CA LYS A 101 -9.47 7.73 4.48
C LYS A 101 -9.51 8.65 3.26
N THR A 102 -8.37 9.15 2.82
CA THR A 102 -8.27 10.12 1.72
C THR A 102 -7.35 9.68 0.60
N ARG A 103 -6.49 8.67 0.85
CA ARG A 103 -5.48 8.19 -0.10
C ARG A 103 -5.54 6.68 -0.22
N LYS A 104 -5.37 6.18 -1.44
CA LYS A 104 -5.25 4.75 -1.70
C LYS A 104 -3.90 4.23 -1.22
N ILE A 105 -3.91 3.05 -0.59
CA ILE A 105 -2.71 2.38 -0.12
C ILE A 105 -2.47 1.17 -1.00
N PHE A 106 -1.28 1.09 -1.58
CA PHE A 106 -0.83 -0.02 -2.38
C PHE A 106 0.29 -0.75 -1.67
N ILE A 107 0.39 -2.07 -1.86
CA ILE A 107 1.49 -2.86 -1.32
C ILE A 107 2.36 -3.44 -2.44
N LEU A 108 3.67 -3.48 -2.19
CA LEU A 108 4.57 -4.38 -2.90
C LEU A 108 4.71 -5.65 -2.06
N LYS A 109 4.21 -6.77 -2.58
CA LYS A 109 4.16 -8.05 -1.86
C LYS A 109 5.55 -8.53 -1.43
N PRO A 110 5.65 -9.25 -0.30
CA PRO A 110 6.90 -9.82 0.17
C PRO A 110 7.48 -10.82 -0.83
N ILE A 111 6.64 -11.67 -1.44
CA ILE A 111 7.13 -12.66 -2.41
C ILE A 111 7.83 -12.03 -3.62
N ASP A 112 7.42 -10.82 -4.00
CA ASP A 112 8.05 -10.10 -5.11
C ASP A 112 9.29 -9.32 -4.66
N PHE A 113 9.18 -8.54 -3.57
CA PHE A 113 10.30 -7.73 -3.09
C PHE A 113 11.44 -8.56 -2.48
N CYS A 114 11.12 -9.65 -1.81
CA CYS A 114 12.11 -10.54 -1.18
C CYS A 114 12.77 -11.51 -2.15
N SER A 115 12.30 -11.55 -3.40
CA SER A 115 12.92 -12.36 -4.46
C SER A 115 14.08 -11.65 -5.14
N GLN A 116 14.81 -12.38 -6.00
CA GLN A 116 15.86 -11.79 -6.83
C GLN A 116 15.34 -10.71 -7.80
N LYS A 117 14.01 -10.66 -8.05
CA LYS A 117 13.37 -9.66 -8.93
C LYS A 117 13.74 -8.23 -8.57
N ARG A 118 13.95 -7.90 -7.28
CA ARG A 118 14.32 -6.54 -6.85
C ARG A 118 15.67 -6.05 -7.39
N PHE A 119 16.55 -6.96 -7.78
CA PHE A 119 17.90 -6.65 -8.29
C PHE A 119 17.94 -6.60 -9.83
N LEU A 120 16.88 -7.06 -10.50
CA LEU A 120 16.80 -7.11 -11.95
C LEU A 120 16.36 -5.74 -12.49
N PHE A 121 17.23 -5.14 -13.31
CA PHE A 121 16.95 -3.87 -13.99
C PHE A 121 15.69 -4.00 -14.88
N ASN A 122 14.88 -2.94 -14.93
CA ASN A 122 13.59 -2.88 -15.66
C ASN A 122 12.49 -3.86 -15.22
N THR A 123 12.66 -4.58 -14.11
CA THR A 123 11.56 -5.40 -13.58
C THR A 123 10.41 -4.51 -13.12
N LYS A 124 9.21 -4.88 -13.53
CA LYS A 124 7.96 -4.29 -13.06
C LYS A 124 7.31 -5.19 -12.02
N PHE A 125 6.72 -4.56 -11.03
CA PHE A 125 6.06 -5.20 -9.91
C PHE A 125 4.58 -4.89 -9.95
N GLU A 126 3.77 -5.90 -9.68
CA GLU A 126 2.35 -5.71 -9.42
C GLU A 126 2.18 -5.18 -7.98
N LEU A 127 1.50 -4.05 -7.88
CA LEU A 127 1.10 -3.41 -6.64
C LEU A 127 -0.40 -3.54 -6.49
N LEU A 128 -0.84 -3.87 -5.29
CA LEU A 128 -2.23 -4.19 -5.02
C LEU A 128 -2.77 -3.20 -4.00
N GLU A 129 -3.89 -2.56 -4.31
CA GLU A 129 -4.59 -1.68 -3.37
C GLU A 129 -5.09 -2.52 -2.20
N VAL A 130 -4.92 -2.03 -0.97
CA VAL A 130 -5.31 -2.76 0.24
C VAL A 130 -6.05 -1.86 1.22
N ASN A 131 -6.90 -2.50 2.02
CA ASN A 131 -7.46 -1.92 3.23
C ASN A 131 -6.59 -2.31 4.44
N ILE A 132 -6.38 -1.36 5.35
CA ILE A 132 -5.63 -1.59 6.59
C ILE A 132 -6.61 -1.90 7.72
N HIS A 133 -6.34 -2.98 8.45
CA HIS A 133 -7.04 -3.32 9.68
C HIS A 133 -6.00 -3.56 10.78
N LEU A 134 -6.23 -2.97 11.95
CA LEU A 134 -5.45 -3.20 13.17
C LEU A 134 -6.35 -3.99 14.11
N GLY A 135 -5.91 -5.17 14.56
CA GLY A 135 -6.74 -6.09 15.34
C GLY A 135 -6.14 -6.35 16.69
N GLY A 136 -6.47 -5.52 17.69
CA GLY A 136 -6.17 -5.74 19.10
C GLY A 136 -7.45 -5.88 19.92
N ASP A 137 -7.34 -6.48 21.10
CA ASP A 137 -8.47 -6.66 22.02
C ASP A 137 -9.11 -5.30 22.35
N GLU A 138 -10.41 -5.15 22.08
CA GLU A 138 -11.24 -4.13 22.74
C GLU A 138 -11.32 -4.39 24.24
#